data_AF-A0AAE9HYC3-F1
#
_entry.id   AF-A0AAE9HYC3-F1
#
_cell.length_a   1.000
_cell.length_b   1.000
_cell.length_c   1.000
_cell.angle_alpha   90.00
_cell.angle_beta   90.00
_cell.angle_gamma   90.00
#
_symmetry.space_group_name_H-M   'P 1'
#
loop_
_entity.id
_entity.type
_entity.pdbx_description
1 polymer ?
#
loop_
_entity_poly.entity_id
_entity_poly.type
_entity_poly.pdbx_seq_one_letter_code
_entity_poly.pdbx_strand_id
1 'polypeptide(L)'
;MTIDEIKRKAARAARRGDVQAMDNLELLYVKRAVRLTVKSQEDIGERAQVIASPTHLFRGAGPNGETRVRWVRFDGVIVHSDINGHQVDQLDDAPTLFPLEEAA
;
A
#
# COMPACT_ATOMS: atom_id res chain seq x y z
N MET A 1 -11.63 -1.97 -19.33
CA MET A 1 -12.18 -1.26 -18.16
C MET A 1 -11.45 0.07 -18.01
N THR A 2 -12.13 1.19 -17.89
CA THR A 2 -11.51 2.50 -17.63
C THR A 2 -11.38 2.76 -16.12
N ILE A 3 -10.66 3.81 -15.71
CA ILE A 3 -10.56 4.21 -14.29
C ILE A 3 -11.96 4.52 -13.71
N ASP A 4 -12.79 5.22 -14.46
CA ASP A 4 -14.14 5.59 -14.00
C ASP A 4 -15.08 4.37 -13.88
N GLU A 5 -14.89 3.35 -14.71
CA GLU A 5 -15.59 2.09 -14.57
C GLU A 5 -15.14 1.32 -13.33
N ILE A 6 -13.84 1.31 -13.01
CA ILE A 6 -13.32 0.71 -11.78
C ILE A 6 -13.97 1.38 -10.56
N LYS A 7 -13.93 2.72 -10.49
CA LYS A 7 -14.51 3.50 -9.39
C LYS A 7 -16.01 3.24 -9.23
N ARG A 8 -16.77 3.25 -10.33
CA ARG A 8 -18.22 2.98 -10.31
C ARG A 8 -18.53 1.56 -9.82
N LYS A 9 -17.77 0.56 -10.25
CA LYS A 9 -17.96 -0.83 -9.80
C LYS A 9 -17.56 -1.02 -8.34
N ALA A 10 -16.48 -0.39 -7.89
CA ALA A 10 -16.05 -0.44 -6.49
C ALA A 10 -17.11 0.15 -5.56
N ALA A 11 -17.67 1.31 -5.91
CA ALA A 11 -18.76 1.93 -5.15
C ALA A 11 -20.02 1.05 -5.09
N ARG A 12 -20.33 0.31 -6.18
CA ARG A 12 -21.46 -0.65 -6.19
C ARG A 12 -21.18 -1.88 -5.33
N ALA A 13 -19.95 -2.41 -5.34
CA ALA A 13 -19.53 -3.52 -4.49
C ALA A 13 -19.61 -3.12 -3.00
N ALA A 14 -19.10 -1.94 -2.66
CA ALA A 14 -19.19 -1.37 -1.31
C ALA A 14 -20.64 -1.27 -0.81
N ARG A 15 -21.56 -0.76 -1.64
CA ARG A 15 -22.99 -0.67 -1.30
C ARG A 15 -23.66 -2.03 -1.06
N ARG A 16 -23.11 -3.10 -1.63
CA ARG A 16 -23.61 -4.48 -1.47
C ARG A 16 -22.93 -5.20 -0.30
N GLY A 17 -21.95 -4.58 0.36
CA GLY A 17 -21.12 -5.24 1.38
C GLY A 17 -20.17 -6.30 0.81
N ASP A 18 -19.95 -6.32 -0.51
CA ASP A 18 -19.02 -7.26 -1.15
C ASP A 18 -17.59 -6.72 -1.04
N VAL A 19 -16.99 -6.97 0.13
CA VAL A 19 -15.64 -6.51 0.47
C VAL A 19 -14.60 -7.10 -0.46
N GLN A 20 -14.74 -8.38 -0.85
CA GLN A 20 -13.76 -9.04 -1.71
C GLN A 20 -13.76 -8.45 -3.12
N ALA A 21 -14.93 -8.20 -3.71
CA ALA A 21 -15.01 -7.55 -5.01
C ALA A 21 -14.51 -6.09 -4.95
N MET A 22 -14.79 -5.38 -3.85
CA MET A 22 -14.29 -4.04 -3.61
C MET A 22 -12.75 -4.02 -3.57
N ASP A 23 -12.12 -4.90 -2.79
CA ASP A 23 -10.66 -5.00 -2.66
C ASP A 23 -9.98 -5.30 -3.99
N ASN A 24 -10.54 -6.24 -4.76
CA ASN A 24 -10.03 -6.58 -6.08
C ASN A 24 -10.09 -5.39 -7.05
N LEU A 25 -11.17 -4.61 -6.99
CA LEU A 25 -11.33 -3.41 -7.82
C LEU A 25 -10.40 -2.27 -7.38
N GLU A 26 -10.21 -2.08 -6.07
CA GLU A 26 -9.26 -1.10 -5.54
C GLU A 26 -7.82 -1.46 -5.90
N LEU A 27 -7.41 -2.73 -5.75
CA LEU A 27 -6.09 -3.17 -6.18
C LEU A 27 -5.89 -2.98 -7.69
N LEU A 28 -6.93 -3.21 -8.50
CA LEU A 28 -6.88 -2.97 -9.94
C LEU A 28 -6.77 -1.47 -10.28
N TYR A 29 -7.40 -0.60 -9.49
CA TYR A 29 -7.23 0.84 -9.61
C TYR A 29 -5.78 1.24 -9.32
N VAL A 30 -5.23 0.76 -8.19
CA VAL A 30 -3.84 1.02 -7.78
C VAL A 30 -2.86 0.57 -8.87
N LYS A 31 -3.02 -0.64 -9.42
CA LYS A 31 -2.20 -1.17 -10.53
C LYS A 31 -2.13 -0.27 -11.76
N ARG A 32 -3.15 0.56 -11.99
CA ARG A 32 -3.30 1.34 -13.24
C ARG A 32 -3.03 2.83 -13.07
N ALA A 33 -3.38 3.38 -11.91
CA ALA A 33 -3.42 4.82 -11.70
C ALA A 33 -2.43 5.30 -10.64
N VAL A 34 -1.93 4.42 -9.78
CA VAL A 34 -1.09 4.78 -8.64
C VAL A 34 0.35 4.33 -8.90
N ARG A 35 1.30 5.21 -8.61
CA ARG A 35 2.73 4.91 -8.68
C ARG A 35 3.29 4.91 -7.26
N LEU A 36 4.21 3.98 -6.98
CA LEU A 36 4.98 4.01 -5.75
C LEU A 36 5.93 5.22 -5.80
N THR A 37 5.97 5.99 -4.72
CA THR A 37 6.84 7.16 -4.60
C THR A 37 7.48 7.23 -3.23
N VAL A 38 8.71 7.71 -3.17
CA VAL A 38 9.48 7.98 -1.93
C VAL A 38 9.74 9.47 -1.81
N LYS A 39 10.06 9.96 -0.61
CA LYS A 39 10.51 11.35 -0.44
C LYS A 39 11.81 11.54 -1.23
N SER A 40 11.90 12.60 -2.03
CA SER A 40 13.15 12.97 -2.68
C SER A 40 14.19 13.40 -1.64
N GLN A 41 15.43 12.95 -1.81
CA GLN A 41 16.56 13.40 -0.97
C GLN A 41 17.14 14.72 -1.48
N GLU A 42 16.99 15.00 -2.78
CA GLU A 42 17.57 16.15 -3.45
C GLU A 42 16.66 17.39 -3.31
N ASP A 43 15.35 17.18 -3.38
CA ASP A 43 14.35 18.26 -3.36
C ASP A 43 13.33 18.06 -2.23
N ILE A 44 13.46 18.87 -1.19
CA ILE A 44 12.54 18.87 -0.04
C ILE A 44 11.15 19.27 -0.52
N GLY A 45 10.20 18.32 -0.45
CA GLY A 45 8.82 18.50 -0.88
C GLY A 45 8.45 17.74 -2.14
N GLU A 46 9.45 17.27 -2.90
CA GLU A 46 9.22 16.42 -4.06
C GLU A 46 9.25 14.93 -3.71
N ARG A 47 8.68 14.12 -4.61
CA ARG A 47 8.64 12.67 -4.46
C ARG A 47 9.19 11.97 -5.70
N ALA A 48 10.19 11.12 -5.50
CA ALA A 48 10.76 10.31 -6.57
C ALA A 48 9.91 9.06 -6.81
N GLN A 49 9.71 8.70 -8.08
CA GLN A 49 8.97 7.49 -8.45
C GLN A 49 9.85 6.25 -8.34
N VAL A 50 9.27 5.17 -7.83
CA VAL A 50 9.92 3.86 -7.70
C VAL A 50 9.21 2.86 -8.62
N ILE A 51 9.99 2.15 -9.42
CA ILE A 51 9.47 1.10 -10.30
C ILE A 51 9.11 -0.12 -9.43
N ALA A 52 7.81 -0.33 -9.22
CA ALA A 52 7.28 -1.43 -8.43
C ALA A 52 5.88 -1.86 -8.91
N SER A 53 5.51 -3.10 -8.61
CA SER A 53 4.18 -3.66 -8.89
C SER A 53 3.40 -3.85 -7.59
N PRO A 54 2.17 -3.34 -7.47
CA PRO A 54 1.35 -3.54 -6.29
C PRO A 54 0.77 -4.96 -6.30
N THR A 55 0.81 -5.63 -5.15
CA THR A 55 0.46 -7.04 -5.00
C THR A 55 -0.75 -7.26 -4.10
N HIS A 56 -0.81 -6.58 -2.95
CA HIS A 56 -1.84 -6.81 -1.93
C HIS A 56 -2.29 -5.49 -1.30
N LEU A 57 -3.55 -5.48 -0.87
CA LEU A 57 -4.18 -4.39 -0.15
C LEU A 57 -4.53 -4.88 1.26
N PHE A 58 -4.14 -4.10 2.27
CA PHE A 58 -4.37 -4.41 3.69
C PHE A 58 -5.19 -3.29 4.30
N ARG A 59 -6.48 -3.54 4.54
CA ARG A 59 -7.37 -2.57 5.22
C ARG A 59 -7.05 -2.55 6.71
N GLY A 60 -6.99 -1.38 7.32
CA GLY A 60 -6.77 -1.25 8.76
C GLY A 60 -5.32 -1.44 9.23
N ALA A 61 -4.37 -1.59 8.31
CA ALA A 61 -3.01 -2.00 8.64
C ALA A 61 -2.04 -0.86 8.94
N GLY A 62 -2.45 0.40 8.81
CA GLY A 62 -1.67 1.51 9.37
C GLY A 62 -2.16 1.93 10.75
N PRO A 63 -1.40 2.78 11.46
CA PRO A 63 -1.61 3.10 12.87
C PRO A 63 -2.99 3.70 13.18
N ASN A 64 -3.62 4.33 12.20
CA ASN A 64 -4.96 4.93 12.33
C ASN A 64 -6.07 4.13 11.63
N GLY A 65 -5.82 2.87 11.29
CA GLY A 65 -6.78 2.03 10.54
C GLY A 65 -6.81 2.32 9.04
N GLU A 66 -5.79 3.01 8.52
CA GLU A 66 -5.66 3.30 7.08
C GLU A 66 -5.32 2.05 6.25
N THR A 67 -5.58 2.14 4.96
CA THR A 67 -5.29 1.07 4.01
C THR A 67 -3.83 1.14 3.55
N ARG A 68 -3.10 0.03 3.69
CA ARG A 68 -1.74 -0.15 3.19
C ARG A 68 -1.75 -0.96 1.91
N VAL A 69 -0.80 -0.66 1.02
CA VAL A 69 -0.56 -1.44 -0.20
C VAL A 69 0.85 -2.02 -0.13
N ARG A 70 0.98 -3.32 -0.40
CA ARG A 70 2.29 -3.97 -0.57
C ARG A 70 2.69 -3.94 -2.03
N TRP A 71 3.95 -3.60 -2.26
CA TRP A 71 4.57 -3.54 -3.57
C TRP A 71 5.78 -4.46 -3.62
N VAL A 72 6.06 -4.98 -4.81
CA VAL A 72 7.31 -5.65 -5.14
C VAL A 72 8.05 -4.75 -6.12
N ARG A 73 9.20 -4.23 -5.71
CA ARG A 73 10.10 -3.44 -6.55
C ARG A 73 10.76 -4.32 -7.61
N PHE A 74 11.33 -3.68 -8.65
CA PHE A 74 12.02 -4.42 -9.72
C PHE A 74 13.24 -5.22 -9.23
N ASP A 75 13.86 -4.79 -8.13
CA ASP A 75 14.98 -5.46 -7.46
C ASP A 75 14.53 -6.60 -6.51
N GLY A 76 13.24 -6.91 -6.47
CA GLY A 76 12.65 -7.96 -5.63
C GLY A 76 12.35 -7.53 -4.19
N VAL A 77 12.68 -6.29 -3.81
CA VAL A 77 12.42 -5.78 -2.46
C VAL A 77 10.92 -5.55 -2.26
N ILE A 78 10.40 -6.04 -1.13
CA ILE A 78 9.01 -5.81 -0.71
C ILE A 78 8.94 -4.53 0.11
N VAL A 79 8.05 -3.63 -0.27
CA VAL A 79 7.81 -2.37 0.45
C VAL A 79 6.32 -2.11 0.63
N HIS A 80 5.98 -1.20 1.53
CA HIS A 80 4.60 -0.82 1.83
C HIS A 80 4.38 0.67 1.58
N SER A 81 3.16 1.03 1.20
CA SER A 81 2.73 2.40 1.01
C SER A 81 1.34 2.62 1.61
N ASP A 82 0.93 3.88 1.71
CA ASP A 82 -0.49 4.24 1.80
C ASP A 82 -1.25 3.91 0.48
N ILE A 83 -2.56 4.13 0.46
CA ILE A 83 -3.40 3.92 -0.73
C ILE A 83 -3.03 4.83 -1.91
N ASN A 84 -2.35 5.95 -1.66
CA ASN A 84 -1.93 6.92 -2.67
C ASN A 84 -0.56 6.58 -3.27
N GLY A 85 0.09 5.50 -2.81
CA GLY A 85 1.40 5.08 -3.30
C GLY A 85 2.57 5.81 -2.64
N HIS A 86 2.36 6.51 -1.53
CA HIS A 86 3.46 7.06 -0.74
C HIS A 86 4.08 5.96 0.09
N GLN A 87 5.31 5.58 -0.24
CA GLN A 87 6.07 4.61 0.55
C GLN A 87 6.12 5.10 2.00
N VAL A 88 5.78 4.18 2.90
CA VAL A 88 5.94 4.36 4.33
C VAL A 88 7.15 3.55 4.75
N ASP A 89 8.07 4.18 5.47
CA ASP A 89 9.22 3.48 6.01
C ASP A 89 8.72 2.48 7.05
N GLN A 90 9.18 1.23 6.95
CA GLN A 90 8.95 0.21 7.98
C GLN A 90 9.70 0.64 9.25
N LEU A 91 9.13 1.52 10.04
CA LEU A 91 9.63 1.88 11.37
C LEU A 91 8.59 1.69 12.47
N ASP A 92 7.38 1.23 12.14
CA ASP A 92 6.31 1.10 13.14
C ASP A 92 6.23 -0.30 13.78
N ASP A 93 6.92 -1.32 13.26
CA ASP A 93 6.91 -2.68 13.83
C ASP A 93 8.21 -3.45 13.49
N ALA A 94 9.38 -2.90 13.83
CA ALA A 94 10.46 -3.82 14.16
C ALA A 94 10.01 -4.50 15.46
N PRO A 95 9.76 -5.83 15.50
CA PRO A 95 9.52 -6.48 16.77
C PRO A 95 10.70 -6.12 17.66
N THR A 96 10.42 -5.54 18.84
CA THR A 96 11.43 -5.42 19.88
C THR A 96 11.89 -6.85 20.15
N LEU A 97 13.00 -7.25 19.55
CA LEU A 97 13.63 -8.53 19.84
C LEU A 97 14.09 -8.39 21.29
N PHE A 98 13.34 -8.97 22.22
CA PHE A 98 13.82 -9.10 23.59
C PHE A 98 15.17 -9.83 23.53
N PRO A 99 16.23 -9.29 24.16
CA PRO A 99 17.47 -10.03 24.31
C PRO A 99 17.15 -11.39 24.94
N LEU A 100 17.65 -12.46 24.33
CA LEU A 100 17.47 -13.85 24.81
C LEU A 100 17.95 -14.04 26.26
N GLU A 101 18.70 -13.09 26.81
CA GLU A 101 19.24 -13.08 28.17
C GLU A 101 18.18 -12.92 29.26
N GLU A 102 16.97 -12.44 28.95
CA GLU A 102 15.88 -12.27 29.94
C GLU A 102 14.88 -13.45 29.97
N ALA A 103 15.09 -14.50 29.17
CA ALA A 103 14.17 -15.65 29.06
C ALA A 103 14.59 -16.89 29.86
N ALA A 104 15.53 -16.76 30.82
CA ALA A 104 16.09 -17.87 31.60
C ALA A 104 15.75 -17.78 33.10
#